data_AF-A0A5N5N5L5-F1
#
_entry.id   AF-A0A5N5N5L5-F1
#
_cell.length_a   1.000
_cell.length_b   1.000
_cell.length_c   1.000
_cell.angle_alpha   90.00
_cell.angle_beta   90.00
_cell.angle_gamma   90.00
#
_symmetry.space_group_name_H-M   'P 1'
#
loop_
_entity.id
_entity.type
_entity.pdbx_description
1 polymer ?
#
loop_
_entity_poly.entity_id
_entity_poly.type
_entity_poly.pdbx_seq_one_letter_code
_entity_poly.pdbx_strand_id
1 'polypeptide(L)'
;MASSSLPHPRRIVASNLPIEAAGNGTFTEPAVEVLDENIAPVSIFGGVMQRATVATIPSVPASNDGHGGVKLDEVPGAGVVLPGGVNVYFLDLAPGYESPVHRTVSTDYVVVQEGTPTFVTPEGPFSIVDGKGTYQSVKETVCKPGDVIAQRGSMHA
;
A
#
# COMPACT_ATOMS: atom_id res chain seq x y z
N MET A 1 -5.39 10.27 -21.48
CA MET A 1 -4.94 9.82 -20.15
C MET A 1 -4.06 8.62 -20.37
N ALA A 2 -2.77 8.71 -20.07
CA ALA A 2 -1.83 7.61 -20.32
C ALA A 2 -2.01 6.58 -19.20
N SER A 3 -2.26 5.32 -19.57
CA SER A 3 -2.06 4.20 -18.65
C SER A 3 -0.58 4.15 -18.27
N SER A 4 -0.28 3.76 -17.03
CA SER A 4 1.09 3.41 -16.65
C SER A 4 1.66 2.42 -17.66
N SER A 5 2.90 2.63 -18.09
CA SER A 5 3.63 1.69 -18.92
C SER A 5 4.29 0.58 -18.09
N LEU A 6 4.16 0.64 -16.77
CA LEU A 6 4.70 -0.36 -15.86
C LEU A 6 3.87 -1.65 -15.95
N PRO A 7 4.51 -2.83 -15.77
CA PRO A 7 3.80 -4.08 -15.77
C PRO A 7 2.76 -4.11 -14.65
N HIS A 8 1.58 -4.67 -14.94
CA HIS A 8 0.58 -4.89 -13.90
C HIS A 8 1.16 -5.80 -12.81
N PRO A 9 0.94 -5.49 -11.52
CA PRO A 9 1.48 -6.30 -10.47
C PRO A 9 0.89 -7.71 -10.47
N ARG A 10 1.73 -8.68 -10.11
CA ARG A 10 1.34 -10.07 -9.87
C ARG A 10 1.16 -10.28 -8.37
N ARG A 11 0.03 -10.83 -7.97
CA ARG A 11 -0.26 -11.24 -6.59
C ARG A 11 -0.16 -12.76 -6.49
N ILE A 12 0.73 -13.21 -5.61
CA ILE A 12 0.88 -14.63 -5.27
C ILE A 12 0.45 -14.79 -3.81
N VAL A 13 -0.53 -15.65 -3.57
CA VAL A 13 -1.11 -15.90 -2.24
C VAL A 13 -0.78 -17.33 -1.85
N ALA A 14 -0.18 -17.52 -0.68
CA ALA A 14 0.07 -18.84 -0.10
C ALA A 14 -0.73 -18.97 1.20
N SER A 15 -1.44 -20.08 1.38
CA SER A 15 -2.23 -20.35 2.58
C SER A 15 -2.23 -21.84 2.93
N ASN A 16 -2.48 -22.14 4.21
CA ASN A 16 -2.60 -23.52 4.67
C ASN A 16 -3.99 -24.05 4.34
N LEU A 17 -4.05 -25.23 3.73
CA LEU A 17 -5.29 -26.00 3.60
C LEU A 17 -5.70 -26.57 4.96
N PRO A 18 -6.96 -27.00 5.14
CA PRO A 18 -7.39 -27.65 6.37
C PRO A 18 -6.48 -28.84 6.73
N ILE A 19 -6.07 -28.92 8.01
CA ILE A 19 -5.29 -30.03 8.51
C ILE A 19 -6.13 -31.32 8.47
N GLU A 20 -5.59 -32.36 7.83
CA GLU A 20 -6.22 -33.68 7.84
C GLU A 20 -5.98 -34.40 9.17
N ALA A 21 -6.93 -35.23 9.58
CA ALA A 21 -6.80 -36.00 10.82
C ALA A 21 -5.59 -36.93 10.75
N ALA A 22 -4.65 -36.74 11.68
CA ALA A 22 -3.49 -37.59 11.84
C ALA A 22 -3.88 -38.89 12.57
N GLY A 23 -3.22 -40.01 12.24
CA GLY A 23 -3.28 -41.22 13.07
C GLY A 23 -2.58 -41.00 14.42
N ASN A 24 -2.90 -41.82 15.42
CA ASN A 24 -2.26 -41.74 16.73
C ASN A 24 -0.72 -41.79 16.61
N GLY A 25 -0.04 -40.81 17.22
CA GLY A 25 1.42 -40.73 17.24
C GLY A 25 2.05 -40.10 15.99
N THR A 26 1.26 -39.47 15.12
CA THR A 26 1.78 -38.72 13.95
C THR A 26 1.50 -37.22 14.09
N PHE A 27 2.45 -36.40 13.67
CA PHE A 27 2.29 -34.95 13.51
C PHE A 27 2.05 -34.69 12.03
N THR A 28 0.89 -34.14 11.69
CA THR A 28 0.53 -33.77 10.32
C THR A 28 0.61 -32.24 10.20
N GLU A 29 1.26 -31.75 9.16
CA GLU A 29 1.19 -30.35 8.75
C GLU A 29 0.16 -30.20 7.62
N PRO A 30 -0.53 -29.06 7.51
CA PRO A 30 -1.42 -28.82 6.38
C PRO A 30 -0.63 -28.74 5.07
N ALA A 31 -1.27 -29.16 3.98
CA ALA A 31 -0.78 -28.84 2.64
C ALA A 31 -0.90 -27.33 2.38
N VAL A 32 -0.12 -26.81 1.43
CA VAL A 32 -0.11 -25.39 1.07
C VAL A 32 -0.80 -25.18 -0.27
N GLU A 33 -1.77 -24.27 -0.30
CA GLU A 33 -2.36 -23.74 -1.53
C GLU A 33 -1.55 -22.53 -2.00
N VAL A 34 -1.32 -22.44 -3.32
CA VAL A 34 -0.71 -21.27 -3.96
C VAL A 34 -1.62 -20.78 -5.07
N LEU A 35 -2.08 -19.53 -4.95
CA LEU A 35 -2.83 -18.84 -5.98
C LEU A 35 -1.99 -17.75 -6.61
N ASP A 36 -2.19 -17.55 -7.91
CA ASP A 36 -1.41 -16.64 -8.73
C ASP A 36 -2.34 -15.88 -9.66
N GLU A 37 -2.33 -14.56 -9.55
CA GLU A 37 -3.16 -13.68 -10.37
C GLU A 37 -2.46 -12.36 -10.71
N ASN A 38 -2.81 -11.80 -11.86
CA ASN A 38 -2.45 -10.43 -12.19
C ASN A 38 -3.54 -9.49 -11.65
N ILE A 39 -3.16 -8.50 -10.84
CA ILE A 39 -4.10 -7.53 -10.30
C ILE A 39 -4.20 -6.31 -11.23
N ALA A 40 -5.42 -6.03 -11.71
CA ALA A 40 -5.66 -4.89 -12.57
C ALA A 40 -5.64 -3.59 -11.76
N PRO A 41 -4.85 -2.57 -12.18
CA PRO A 41 -4.85 -1.29 -11.50
C PRO A 41 -6.14 -0.50 -11.77
N VAL A 42 -6.56 0.27 -10.78
CA VAL A 42 -7.66 1.23 -10.85
C VAL A 42 -7.09 2.64 -10.95
N SER A 43 -7.53 3.41 -11.95
CA SER A 43 -7.16 4.81 -12.10
C SER A 43 -7.84 5.68 -11.03
N ILE A 44 -7.06 6.50 -10.35
CA ILE A 44 -7.52 7.43 -9.30
C ILE A 44 -7.06 8.87 -9.62
N PHE A 45 -7.65 9.85 -8.94
CA PHE A 45 -7.35 11.28 -9.14
C PHE A 45 -7.43 11.76 -10.60
N GLY A 46 -8.41 11.24 -11.36
CA GLY A 46 -8.50 11.54 -12.78
C GLY A 46 -7.32 10.96 -13.58
N GLY A 47 -6.85 9.76 -13.24
CA GLY A 47 -5.87 9.02 -14.05
C GLY A 47 -4.42 9.48 -13.92
N VAL A 48 -4.11 10.44 -13.04
CA VAL A 48 -2.72 10.82 -12.74
C VAL A 48 -2.00 9.79 -11.86
N MET A 49 -2.78 8.95 -11.18
CA MET A 49 -2.27 7.82 -10.41
C MET A 49 -3.06 6.56 -10.72
N GLN A 50 -2.39 5.42 -10.59
CA GLN A 50 -3.02 4.11 -10.68
C GLN A 50 -2.71 3.28 -9.44
N ARG A 51 -3.72 2.63 -8.88
CA ARG A 51 -3.60 1.81 -7.67
C ARG A 51 -3.97 0.36 -7.95
N ALA A 52 -3.12 -0.57 -7.57
CA ALA A 52 -3.45 -2.00 -7.57
C ALA A 52 -3.34 -2.56 -6.15
N THR A 53 -4.48 -2.85 -5.52
CA THR A 53 -4.51 -3.35 -4.14
C THR A 53 -4.12 -4.82 -4.06
N VAL A 54 -3.09 -5.11 -3.29
CA VAL A 54 -2.57 -6.46 -3.05
C VAL A 54 -3.37 -7.15 -1.95
N ALA A 55 -3.54 -6.50 -0.81
CA ALA A 55 -4.25 -7.08 0.33
C ALA A 55 -4.78 -5.99 1.27
N THR A 56 -5.88 -6.30 1.94
CA THR A 56 -6.33 -5.61 3.14
C THR A 56 -6.32 -6.60 4.29
N ILE A 57 -5.87 -6.13 5.46
CA ILE A 57 -5.86 -6.93 6.69
C ILE A 57 -6.59 -6.09 7.73
N PRO A 58 -7.79 -6.48 8.18
CA PRO A 58 -8.64 -5.60 8.99
C PRO A 58 -8.12 -5.39 10.42
N SER A 59 -7.15 -6.19 10.86
CA SER A 59 -6.57 -6.10 12.20
C SER A 59 -5.07 -6.31 12.21
N VAL A 60 -4.39 -5.66 13.14
CA VAL A 60 -3.03 -5.98 13.57
C VAL A 60 -3.10 -6.37 15.06
N PRO A 61 -2.76 -7.62 15.45
CA PRO A 61 -2.22 -8.70 14.62
C PRO A 61 -3.22 -9.28 13.60
N ALA A 62 -2.68 -9.85 12.52
CA ALA A 62 -3.45 -10.49 11.45
C ALA A 62 -3.91 -11.90 11.86
N SER A 63 -5.01 -12.39 11.26
CA SER A 63 -5.37 -13.82 11.27
C SER A 63 -4.88 -14.48 9.98
N ASN A 64 -4.38 -15.71 10.11
CA ASN A 64 -4.03 -16.57 8.98
C ASN A 64 -5.07 -17.66 8.72
N ASP A 65 -6.23 -17.59 9.39
CA ASP A 65 -7.32 -18.55 9.20
C ASP A 65 -7.98 -18.36 7.82
N GLY A 66 -8.24 -19.48 7.15
CA GLY A 66 -8.84 -19.52 5.83
C GLY A 66 -7.83 -19.80 4.71
N HIS A 67 -8.35 -20.03 3.52
CA HIS A 67 -7.59 -20.27 2.30
C HIS A 67 -8.39 -19.72 1.10
N GLY A 68 -7.84 -19.82 -0.11
CA GLY A 68 -8.44 -19.26 -1.31
C GLY A 68 -8.00 -17.83 -1.60
N GLY A 69 -8.79 -17.14 -2.44
CA GLY A 69 -8.46 -15.79 -2.92
C GLY A 69 -8.51 -14.72 -1.83
N VAL A 70 -7.73 -13.64 -2.01
CA VAL A 70 -7.72 -12.51 -1.07
C VAL A 70 -8.99 -11.67 -1.25
N LYS A 71 -9.84 -11.67 -0.22
CA LYS A 71 -10.96 -10.75 -0.11
C LYS A 71 -10.45 -9.37 0.31
N LEU A 72 -10.77 -8.36 -0.49
CA LEU A 72 -10.43 -6.97 -0.18
C LEU A 72 -11.58 -6.31 0.60
N ASP A 73 -11.23 -5.68 1.71
CA ASP A 73 -12.09 -4.82 2.50
C ASP A 73 -12.19 -3.43 1.88
N GLU A 74 -13.29 -2.74 2.15
CA GLU A 74 -13.44 -1.35 1.74
C GLU A 74 -12.51 -0.46 2.57
N VAL A 75 -11.58 0.22 1.91
CA VAL A 75 -10.68 1.17 2.56
C VAL A 75 -11.33 2.56 2.54
N PRO A 76 -11.62 3.17 3.70
CA PRO A 76 -12.39 4.40 3.76
C PRO A 76 -11.64 5.62 3.18
N GLY A 77 -12.42 6.66 2.85
CA GLY A 77 -11.90 7.96 2.40
C GLY A 77 -11.16 7.86 1.06
N ALA A 78 -9.90 8.34 1.02
CA ALA A 78 -9.05 8.27 -0.18
C ALA A 78 -8.48 6.85 -0.46
N GLY A 79 -8.88 5.85 0.34
CA GLY A 79 -8.45 4.47 0.19
C GLY A 79 -6.97 4.24 0.55
N VAL A 80 -6.43 5.06 1.46
CA VAL A 80 -5.04 4.95 1.93
C VAL A 80 -4.99 4.21 3.26
N VAL A 81 -5.68 4.72 4.28
CA VAL A 81 -5.64 4.19 5.64
C VAL A 81 -6.78 3.20 5.86
N LEU A 82 -6.45 1.97 6.26
CA LEU A 82 -7.40 1.01 6.83
C LEU A 82 -7.26 1.05 8.37
N PRO A 83 -8.21 1.66 9.11
CA PRO A 83 -8.08 1.83 10.55
C PRO A 83 -7.95 0.49 11.29
N GLY A 84 -6.96 0.38 12.17
CA GLY A 84 -6.68 -0.84 12.95
C GLY A 84 -6.03 -1.97 12.17
N GLY A 85 -5.86 -1.80 10.86
CA GLY A 85 -5.41 -2.82 9.93
C GLY A 85 -4.22 -2.40 9.06
N VAL A 86 -4.06 -3.12 7.94
CA VAL A 86 -3.02 -2.88 6.93
C VAL A 86 -3.67 -2.83 5.56
N ASN A 87 -3.25 -1.87 4.74
CA ASN A 87 -3.61 -1.78 3.33
C ASN A 87 -2.34 -1.83 2.49
N VAL A 88 -2.18 -2.87 1.68
CA VAL A 88 -1.00 -3.09 0.84
C VAL A 88 -1.40 -2.91 -0.61
N TYR A 89 -0.75 -1.99 -1.31
CA TYR A 89 -1.06 -1.70 -2.71
C TYR A 89 0.16 -1.16 -3.45
N PHE A 90 0.15 -1.34 -4.77
CA PHE A 90 1.02 -0.62 -5.69
C PHE A 90 0.38 0.73 -6.02
N LEU A 91 1.21 1.76 -6.13
CA LEU A 91 0.80 3.10 -6.53
C LEU A 91 1.75 3.63 -7.59
N ASP A 92 1.23 3.78 -8.80
CA ASP A 92 1.93 4.40 -9.90
C ASP A 92 1.56 5.88 -9.94
N LEU A 93 2.56 6.75 -9.98
CA LEU A 93 2.42 8.20 -10.16
C LEU A 93 2.90 8.57 -11.56
N ALA A 94 2.06 9.26 -12.33
CA ALA A 94 2.43 9.71 -13.67
C ALA A 94 3.60 10.72 -13.62
N PRO A 95 4.52 10.69 -14.61
CA PRO A 95 5.63 11.64 -14.66
C PRO A 95 5.16 13.11 -14.65
N GLY A 96 5.79 13.94 -13.81
CA GLY A 96 5.47 15.37 -13.69
C GLY A 96 4.22 15.70 -12.87
N TYR A 97 3.60 14.72 -12.23
CA TYR A 97 2.49 14.91 -11.30
C TYR A 97 2.95 14.75 -9.85
N GLU A 98 2.16 15.31 -8.93
CA GLU A 98 2.37 15.27 -7.49
C GLU A 98 1.08 14.81 -6.80
N SER A 99 1.20 14.17 -5.64
CA SER A 99 0.04 13.95 -4.77
C SER A 99 -0.35 15.24 -4.04
N PRO A 100 -1.62 15.41 -3.63
CA PRO A 100 -1.96 16.52 -2.74
C PRO A 100 -1.16 16.40 -1.44
N VAL A 101 -0.57 17.51 -0.97
CA VAL A 101 0.10 17.52 0.34
C VAL A 101 -0.93 17.16 1.42
N HIS A 102 -0.67 16.07 2.15
CA HIS A 102 -1.62 15.51 3.10
C HIS A 102 -0.93 14.81 4.27
N ARG A 103 -1.74 14.43 5.26
CA ARG A 103 -1.33 13.64 6.41
C ARG A 103 -2.30 12.49 6.62
N THR A 104 -1.74 11.32 6.89
CA THR A 104 -2.46 10.12 7.32
C THR A 104 -2.23 9.86 8.81
N VAL A 105 -3.21 9.23 9.47
CA VAL A 105 -3.03 8.67 10.82
C VAL A 105 -2.64 7.20 10.67
N SER A 106 -1.46 6.98 10.09
CA SER A 106 -0.89 5.65 9.82
C SER A 106 0.64 5.72 9.90
N THR A 107 1.28 4.54 9.86
CA THR A 107 2.70 4.41 9.53
C THR A 107 2.77 3.65 8.23
N ASP A 108 3.32 4.30 7.21
CA ASP A 108 3.36 3.80 5.85
C ASP A 108 4.81 3.44 5.50
N TYR A 109 5.03 2.23 4.96
CA TYR A 109 6.30 1.83 4.38
C TYR A 109 6.17 1.90 2.86
N VAL A 110 6.69 2.97 2.26
CA VAL A 110 6.66 3.17 0.82
C VAL A 110 7.96 2.68 0.24
N VAL A 111 7.90 1.61 -0.55
CA VAL A 111 9.06 1.04 -1.25
C VAL A 111 9.04 1.53 -2.69
N VAL A 112 10.10 2.21 -3.11
CA VAL A 112 10.23 2.63 -4.50
C VAL A 112 10.68 1.43 -5.33
N GLN A 113 9.80 0.99 -6.24
CA GLN A 113 10.09 -0.15 -7.11
C GLN A 113 10.71 0.28 -8.44
N GLU A 114 10.19 1.35 -9.04
CA GLU A 114 10.66 1.88 -10.31
C GLU A 114 10.52 3.42 -10.35
N GLY A 115 11.30 4.08 -11.22
CA GLY A 115 11.33 5.53 -11.34
C GLY A 115 12.10 6.24 -10.22
N THR A 116 11.96 7.56 -10.15
CA THR A 116 12.62 8.41 -9.17
C THR A 116 11.67 9.47 -8.60
N PRO A 117 10.66 9.06 -7.80
CA PRO A 117 9.74 10.03 -7.19
C PRO A 117 10.48 10.92 -6.19
N THR A 118 9.98 12.13 -5.98
CA THR A 118 10.48 13.06 -4.97
C THR A 118 9.55 13.02 -3.77
N PHE A 119 10.06 12.68 -2.59
CA PHE A 119 9.33 12.78 -1.33
C PHE A 119 9.41 14.22 -0.80
N VAL A 120 8.27 14.89 -0.74
CA VAL A 120 8.18 16.31 -0.37
C VAL A 120 7.64 16.45 1.04
N THR A 121 8.31 17.23 1.89
CA THR A 121 7.88 17.48 3.28
C THR A 121 8.02 18.95 3.65
N PRO A 122 7.15 19.54 4.49
CA PRO A 122 7.34 20.90 4.98
C PRO A 122 8.67 21.07 5.73
N GLU A 123 9.34 22.20 5.52
CA GLU A 123 10.54 22.56 6.27
C GLU A 123 10.16 23.43 7.49
N GLY A 124 10.30 22.85 8.68
CA GLY A 124 9.99 23.53 9.94
C GLY A 124 8.51 23.50 10.35
N PRO A 125 8.18 24.06 11.54
CA PRO A 125 6.81 24.10 12.05
C PRO A 125 5.90 24.96 11.17
N PHE A 126 4.65 24.54 11.01
CA PHE A 126 3.63 25.28 10.27
C PHE A 126 2.27 25.15 10.97
N SER A 127 1.36 26.06 10.63
CA SER A 127 -0.03 26.02 11.05
C SER A 127 -0.92 25.52 9.90
N ILE A 128 -2.12 25.06 10.23
CA ILE A 128 -3.18 24.83 9.26
C ILE A 128 -4.16 25.98 9.34
N VAL A 129 -4.38 26.68 8.22
CA VAL A 129 -5.39 27.74 8.08
C VAL A 129 -6.26 27.38 6.87
N ASP A 130 -7.58 27.28 7.08
CA ASP A 130 -8.55 26.91 6.04
C ASP A 130 -8.20 25.62 5.26
N GLY A 131 -7.69 24.62 5.98
CA GLY A 131 -7.32 23.32 5.40
C GLY A 131 -5.99 23.32 4.62
N LYS A 132 -5.24 24.42 4.64
CA LYS A 132 -3.93 24.53 3.96
C LYS A 132 -2.80 24.75 4.97
N GLY A 133 -1.66 24.12 4.73
CA GLY A 133 -0.45 24.36 5.52
C GLY A 133 0.18 25.71 5.21
N THR A 134 0.64 26.43 6.23
CA THR A 134 1.30 27.74 6.11
C THR A 134 2.82 27.66 5.93
N TYR A 135 3.35 26.48 5.58
CA TYR A 135 4.80 26.31 5.41
C TYR A 135 5.32 27.16 4.25
N GLN A 136 6.50 27.76 4.42
CA GLN A 136 7.10 28.67 3.44
C GLN A 136 8.05 27.97 2.48
N SER A 137 8.63 26.85 2.92
CA SER A 137 9.52 26.00 2.12
C SER A 137 9.22 24.53 2.37
N VAL A 138 9.69 23.70 1.44
CA VAL A 138 9.63 22.25 1.51
C VAL A 138 11.04 21.68 1.41
N LYS A 139 11.25 20.55 2.06
CA LYS A 139 12.39 19.67 1.83
C LYS A 139 11.98 18.60 0.83
N GLU A 140 12.70 18.56 -0.28
CA GLU A 140 12.58 17.55 -1.32
C GLU A 140 13.65 16.48 -1.13
N THR A 141 13.26 15.21 -1.20
CA THR A 141 14.18 14.07 -1.16
C THR A 141 13.90 13.17 -2.36
N VAL A 142 14.81 13.15 -3.34
CA VAL A 142 14.70 12.26 -4.49
C VAL A 142 14.94 10.82 -4.04
N CYS A 143 13.97 9.96 -4.28
CA CYS A 143 14.03 8.54 -3.96
C CYS A 143 14.42 7.72 -5.20
N LYS A 144 15.07 6.59 -4.98
CA LYS A 144 15.56 5.68 -6.04
C LYS A 144 14.96 4.28 -5.85
N PRO A 145 14.94 3.44 -6.90
CA PRO A 145 14.52 2.05 -6.76
C PRO A 145 15.29 1.34 -5.63
N GLY A 146 14.55 0.68 -4.74
CA GLY A 146 15.05 0.03 -3.54
C GLY A 146 15.02 0.89 -2.27
N ASP A 147 14.81 2.22 -2.37
CA ASP A 147 14.63 3.06 -1.20
C ASP A 147 13.30 2.73 -0.49
N VAL A 148 13.33 2.78 0.84
CA VAL A 148 12.15 2.58 1.69
C VAL A 148 11.93 3.81 2.55
N ILE A 149 10.77 4.43 2.39
CA ILE A 149 10.34 5.56 3.20
C ILE A 149 9.48 5.01 4.33
N ALA A 150 9.94 5.16 5.57
CA ALA A 150 9.14 4.92 6.76
C ALA A 150 8.42 6.22 7.16
N GLN A 151 7.27 6.48 6.54
CA GLN A 151 6.42 7.62 6.84
C GLN A 151 5.67 7.32 8.14
N ARG A 152 5.77 8.19 9.14
CA ARG A 152 5.21 7.96 10.49
C ARG A 152 4.11 8.97 10.81
N GLY A 153 3.11 9.05 9.93
CA GLY A 153 2.02 10.01 10.05
C GLY A 153 2.52 11.46 9.91
N SER A 154 3.47 11.70 9.00
CA SER A 154 3.97 13.05 8.67
C SER A 154 3.14 13.69 7.55
N MET A 155 3.14 15.03 7.52
CA MET A 155 2.68 15.78 6.34
C MET A 155 3.66 15.52 5.18
N HIS A 156 3.15 15.15 4.02
CA HIS A 156 3.97 14.85 2.85
C HIS A 156 3.17 14.95 1.54
N ALA A 157 3.89 14.93 0.42
CA ALA A 157 3.37 14.63 -0.90
C ALA A 157 4.26 13.64 -1.65
#